data_AF-A0AA96WPA7-F1
#
_entry.id   AF-A0AA96WPA7-F1
#
_cell.length_a   1.000
_cell.length_b   1.000
_cell.length_c   1.000
_cell.angle_alpha   90.00
_cell.angle_beta   90.00
_cell.angle_gamma   90.00
#
_symmetry.space_group_name_H-M   'P 1'
#
loop_
_entity.id
_entity.type
_entity.pdbx_description
1 polymer ?
#
loop_
_entity_poly.entity_id
_entity_poly.type
_entity_poly.pdbx_seq_one_letter_code
_entity_poly.pdbx_strand_id
1 'polypeptide(L)'
;MTRSFAAMVGLICLFLGSCGFLVTASDCSGSIRAGVTSIMMSALAWGYLKQANEKPVGFWLNLYRTGVVIASAIVLFAIGRIIGALQGVGCAVG
;
A
#
# COMPACT_ATOMS: atom_id res chain seq x y z
N MET A 1 21.39 2.66 8.58
CA MET A 1 20.84 2.06 7.34
C MET A 1 21.22 2.94 6.16
N THR A 2 21.61 2.38 5.02
CA THR A 2 21.92 3.15 3.81
C THR A 2 20.62 3.63 3.16
N ARG A 3 20.62 4.84 2.57
CA ARG A 3 19.43 5.42 1.90
C ARG A 3 18.85 4.51 0.82
N SER A 4 19.73 3.85 0.09
CA SER A 4 19.38 2.88 -0.95
C SER A 4 18.61 1.68 -0.39
N PHE A 5 18.97 1.21 0.82
CA PHE A 5 18.25 0.13 1.48
C PHE A 5 16.84 0.56 1.88
N ALA A 6 16.68 1.73 2.50
CA ALA A 6 15.36 2.25 2.86
C ALA A 6 14.47 2.46 1.62
N ALA A 7 15.01 3.03 0.55
CA ALA A 7 14.29 3.16 -0.71
C ALA A 7 13.90 1.81 -1.34
N MET A 8 14.79 0.82 -1.32
CA MET A 8 14.51 -0.53 -1.83
C MET A 8 13.40 -1.20 -1.03
N VAL A 9 13.45 -1.14 0.30
CA VAL A 9 12.38 -1.66 1.16
C VAL A 9 11.06 -0.91 0.90
N GLY A 10 11.10 0.42 0.76
CA GLY A 10 9.93 1.22 0.44
C GLY A 10 9.26 0.83 -0.89
N LEU A 11 10.06 0.60 -1.93
CA LEU A 11 9.58 0.13 -3.23
C LEU A 11 9.02 -1.29 -3.17
N ILE A 12 9.66 -2.20 -2.43
CA ILE A 12 9.16 -3.58 -2.22
C ILE A 12 7.81 -3.55 -1.49
N CYS A 13 7.66 -2.70 -0.47
CA CYS A 13 6.39 -2.53 0.23
C CYS A 13 5.29 -1.98 -0.68
N LEU A 14 5.59 -1.03 -1.56
CA LEU A 14 4.63 -0.56 -2.59
C LEU A 14 4.23 -1.69 -3.54
N PHE A 15 5.21 -2.47 -4.01
CA PHE A 15 4.95 -3.61 -4.89
C PHE A 15 4.06 -4.66 -4.21
N LEU A 16 4.39 -5.08 -2.99
CA LEU A 16 3.56 -6.00 -2.19
C LEU A 16 2.15 -5.44 -1.95
N GLY A 17 2.04 -4.14 -1.63
CA GLY A 17 0.76 -3.47 -1.46
C GLY A 17 -0.10 -3.52 -2.73
N SER A 18 0.52 -3.34 -3.91
CA SER A 18 -0.16 -3.47 -5.21
C SER A 18 -0.50 -4.92 -5.59
N CYS A 19 0.31 -5.90 -5.21
CA CYS A 19 0.01 -7.32 -5.41
C CYS A 19 -1.25 -7.76 -4.63
N GLY A 20 -1.56 -7.08 -3.52
CA GLY A 20 -2.80 -7.29 -2.79
C GLY A 20 -4.05 -7.13 -3.65
N PHE A 21 -4.03 -6.31 -4.71
CA PHE A 21 -5.17 -6.16 -5.62
C PHE A 21 -5.45 -7.41 -6.47
N LEU A 22 -4.39 -8.08 -6.92
CA LEU A 22 -4.46 -9.27 -7.78
C LEU A 22 -5.10 -10.47 -7.06
N VAL A 23 -5.10 -10.48 -5.72
CA VAL A 23 -5.72 -11.54 -4.93
C VAL A 23 -7.22 -11.30 -4.81
N THR A 24 -8.02 -11.75 -5.79
CA THR A 24 -9.48 -11.85 -5.63
C THR A 24 -9.81 -12.88 -4.56
N ALA A 25 -10.19 -12.42 -3.37
CA ALA A 25 -10.71 -13.29 -2.31
C ALA A 25 -12.21 -13.50 -2.53
N SER A 26 -12.66 -14.76 -2.51
CA SER A 26 -14.08 -15.13 -2.58
C SER A 26 -14.87 -14.71 -1.32
N ASP A 27 -14.17 -14.52 -0.21
CA ASP A 27 -14.78 -14.32 1.11
C ASP A 27 -14.58 -12.87 1.61
N CYS A 28 -15.59 -12.33 2.30
CA CYS A 28 -15.56 -10.96 2.80
C CYS A 28 -14.37 -10.71 3.75
N SER A 29 -14.12 -11.62 4.69
CA SER A 29 -12.99 -11.53 5.63
C SER A 29 -11.64 -11.53 4.90
N GLY A 30 -11.49 -12.33 3.83
CA GLY A 30 -10.29 -12.35 2.99
C GLY A 30 -10.09 -11.03 2.25
N SER A 31 -11.16 -10.45 1.70
CA SER A 31 -11.12 -9.16 1.00
C SER A 31 -10.78 -8.00 1.94
N ILE A 32 -11.36 -7.97 3.15
CA ILE A 32 -11.04 -6.95 4.17
C ILE A 32 -9.59 -7.09 4.63
N ARG A 33 -9.15 -8.32 4.94
CA ARG A 33 -7.76 -8.58 5.36
C ARG A 33 -6.76 -8.16 4.27
N ALA A 34 -7.03 -8.49 3.01
CA ALA A 34 -6.19 -8.07 1.89
C ALA A 34 -6.13 -6.53 1.78
N GLY A 35 -7.27 -5.85 1.88
CA GLY A 35 -7.34 -4.38 1.85
C GLY A 35 -6.53 -3.74 2.99
N VAL A 36 -6.72 -4.19 4.23
CA VAL A 36 -5.98 -3.68 5.40
C VAL A 36 -4.48 -3.93 5.25
N THR A 37 -4.09 -5.12 4.76
CA THR A 37 -2.67 -5.45 4.55
C THR A 37 -2.02 -4.52 3.51
N SER A 38 -2.70 -4.23 2.40
CA SER A 38 -2.24 -3.26 1.40
C SER A 38 -2.07 -1.84 1.97
N ILE A 39 -2.96 -1.42 2.88
CA ILE A 39 -2.84 -0.13 3.58
C ILE A 39 -1.61 -0.13 4.51
N MET A 40 -1.40 -1.18 5.30
CA MET A 40 -0.24 -1.29 6.18
C MET A 40 1.09 -1.30 5.40
N MET A 41 1.15 -2.02 4.28
CA MET A 41 2.32 -2.03 3.41
C MET A 41 2.60 -0.66 2.79
N SER A 42 1.54 0.08 2.44
CA SER A 42 1.67 1.46 1.94
C SER A 42 2.18 2.43 3.02
N ALA A 43 1.75 2.25 4.27
CA ALA A 43 2.25 3.05 5.40
C ALA A 43 3.72 2.74 5.72
N LEU A 44 4.11 1.46 5.69
CA LEU A 44 5.50 1.05 5.81
C LEU A 44 6.37 1.63 4.69
N ALA A 45 5.88 1.55 3.44
CA ALA A 45 6.55 2.14 2.30
C ALA A 45 6.81 3.64 2.49
N TRP A 46 5.79 4.37 2.97
CA TRP A 46 5.93 5.78 3.28
C TRP A 46 7.00 6.04 4.34
N GLY A 47 7.00 5.27 5.44
CA GLY A 47 8.00 5.38 6.50
C GLY A 47 9.43 5.23 5.99
N TYR A 48 9.67 4.19 5.18
CA TYR A 48 10.99 3.92 4.58
C TYR A 48 11.39 4.96 3.53
N LEU A 49 10.47 5.39 2.67
CA LEU A 49 10.73 6.44 1.67
C LEU A 49 10.99 7.79 2.34
N LYS A 50 10.31 8.09 3.45
CA LYS A 50 10.55 9.30 4.25
C LYS A 50 11.94 9.27 4.89
N GLN A 51 12.36 8.12 5.41
CA GLN A 51 13.71 7.91 5.94
C GLN A 51 14.79 8.09 4.85
N ALA A 52 14.53 7.61 3.63
CA ALA A 52 15.42 7.83 2.49
C ALA A 52 15.51 9.32 2.08
N ASN A 53 14.50 10.13 2.40
CA ASN A 53 14.39 11.55 2.03
C ASN A 53 14.92 12.52 3.11
N GLU A 54 15.60 12.06 4.16
CA GLU A 54 16.14 12.93 5.24
C GLU A 54 17.12 14.03 4.76
N LYS A 55 17.67 13.92 3.54
CA LYS A 55 18.21 15.10 2.82
C LYS A 55 17.68 15.03 1.38
N PRO A 56 16.74 15.90 0.98
CA PRO A 56 16.12 15.82 -0.32
C PRO A 56 17.10 16.26 -1.41
N VAL A 57 17.69 15.29 -2.11
CA VAL A 57 18.55 15.56 -3.27
C VAL A 57 17.89 14.93 -4.50
N GLY A 58 17.44 15.77 -5.43
CA GLY A 58 16.94 15.42 -6.77
C GLY A 58 16.18 14.09 -6.85
N PHE A 59 16.88 13.03 -7.27
CA PHE A 59 16.36 11.68 -7.43
C PHE A 59 15.57 11.16 -6.21
N TRP A 60 16.06 11.35 -4.99
CA TRP A 60 15.42 10.84 -3.78
C TRP A 60 14.11 11.57 -3.45
N LEU A 61 14.04 12.87 -3.76
CA LEU A 61 12.82 13.64 -3.60
C LEU A 61 11.75 13.20 -4.62
N ASN A 62 12.16 12.97 -5.87
CA ASN A 62 11.27 12.44 -6.90
C ASN A 62 10.77 11.04 -6.54
N LEU A 63 11.67 10.17 -6.05
CA LEU A 63 11.30 8.84 -5.59
C LEU A 63 10.29 8.87 -4.44
N TYR A 64 10.49 9.76 -3.46
CA TYR A 64 9.54 9.97 -2.37
C TYR A 64 8.18 10.45 -2.89
N ARG A 65 8.14 11.46 -3.76
CA ARG A 65 6.89 11.99 -4.33
C ARG A 65 6.13 10.95 -5.13
N THR A 66 6.82 10.23 -6.02
CA THR A 66 6.20 9.15 -6.81
C THR A 66 5.70 8.03 -5.91
N GLY A 67 6.48 7.63 -4.90
CA GLY A 67 6.06 6.62 -3.94
C GLY A 67 4.84 7.02 -3.10
N VAL A 68 4.74 8.31 -2.74
CA VAL A 68 3.56 8.89 -2.07
C VAL A 68 2.31 8.83 -2.95
N VAL A 69 2.44 9.14 -4.26
CA VAL A 69 1.34 9.05 -5.22
C VAL A 69 0.90 7.59 -5.41
N ILE A 70 1.83 6.65 -5.52
CA ILE A 70 1.50 5.23 -5.65
C ILE A 70 0.84 4.72 -4.36
N ALA A 71 1.41 5.02 -3.18
CA ALA A 71 0.84 4.63 -1.89
C ALA A 71 -0.60 5.13 -1.72
N SER A 72 -0.87 6.40 -2.06
CA SER A 72 -2.20 6.97 -1.96
C SER A 72 -3.20 6.32 -2.92
N ALA A 73 -2.78 5.99 -4.15
CA ALA A 73 -3.61 5.20 -5.06
C ALA A 73 -3.93 3.81 -4.49
N ILE A 74 -2.93 3.10 -3.95
CA ILE A 74 -3.13 1.79 -3.30
C ILE A 74 -4.13 1.92 -2.14
N VAL A 75 -4.00 2.93 -1.28
CA VAL A 75 -4.94 3.13 -0.17
C VAL A 75 -6.37 3.36 -0.67
N LEU A 76 -6.56 4.18 -1.71
CA LEU A 76 -7.90 4.43 -2.29
C LEU A 76 -8.54 3.15 -2.83
N PHE A 77 -7.80 2.36 -3.61
CA PHE A 77 -8.32 1.10 -4.14
C PHE A 77 -8.57 0.08 -3.03
N ALA A 78 -7.73 0.03 -1.99
CA ALA A 78 -7.91 -0.86 -0.86
C ALA A 78 -9.17 -0.51 -0.06
N ILE A 79 -9.42 0.78 0.18
CA ILE A 79 -10.65 1.26 0.81
C ILE A 79 -11.87 0.92 -0.06
N GLY A 80 -11.80 1.16 -1.37
CA GLY A 80 -12.87 0.79 -2.30
C GLY A 80 -13.19 -0.70 -2.25
N ARG A 81 -12.17 -1.56 -2.15
CA ARG A 81 -12.34 -3.01 -1.98
C ARG A 81 -12.97 -3.38 -0.64
N ILE A 82 -12.57 -2.75 0.46
CA ILE A 82 -13.16 -2.98 1.79
C ILE A 82 -14.63 -2.58 1.78
N ILE A 83 -14.95 -1.40 1.26
CA ILE A 83 -16.35 -0.92 1.15
C ILE A 83 -17.16 -1.86 0.25
N GLY A 84 -16.61 -2.26 -0.91
CA GLY A 84 -17.26 -3.21 -1.81
C GLY A 84 -17.47 -4.58 -1.17
N ALA A 85 -16.55 -5.06 -0.34
CA ALA A 85 -16.72 -6.31 0.40
C ALA A 85 -17.78 -6.18 1.50
N LEU A 86 -17.88 -5.03 2.17
CA LEU A 86 -18.90 -4.75 3.18
C LEU A 86 -20.30 -4.59 2.57
N GLN A 87 -20.40 -4.01 1.36
CA GLN A 87 -21.67 -3.80 0.65
C GLN A 87 -22.10 -5.02 -0.18
N GLY A 88 -21.16 -5.82 -0.65
CA GLY A 88 -21.41 -7.09 -1.33
C GLY A 88 -21.98 -8.12 -0.36
N VAL A 89 -22.96 -8.90 -0.83
CA VAL A 89 -23.77 -9.88 -0.07
C VAL A 89 -22.93 -10.82 0.83
N GLY A 90 -21.63 -11.01 0.58
CA GLY A 90 -20.72 -11.84 1.39
C GLY A 90 -20.42 -11.36 2.82
N CYS A 91 -20.78 -10.13 3.21
CA CYS A 91 -20.79 -9.69 4.61
C CYS A 91 -22.19 -9.36 5.16
N ALA A 92 -23.20 -9.30 4.27
CA ALA A 92 -24.58 -8.99 4.65
C ALA A 92 -25.39 -10.22 5.10
N VAL A 93 -24.86 -11.42 4.85
CA VAL A 93 -25.44 -12.70 5.30
C VAL A 93 -24.54 -13.28 6.38
N GLY A 94 -24.61 -12.69 7.57
CA GLY A 94 -24.14 -13.26 8.83
C GLY A 94 -25.31 -13.43 9.77
#